data_AF-A0A2E5CVG8-F1
#
_entry.id   AF-A0A2E5CVG8-F1
#
_cell.length_a   1.000
_cell.length_b   1.000
_cell.length_c   1.000
_cell.angle_alpha   90.00
_cell.angle_beta   90.00
_cell.angle_gamma   90.00
#
_symmetry.space_group_name_H-M   'P 1'
#
loop_
_entity.id
_entity.type
_entity.pdbx_description
1 polymer ?
#
loop_
_entity_poly.entity_id
_entity_poly.type
_entity_poly.pdbx_seq_one_letter_code
_entity_poly.pdbx_strand_id
1 'polypeptide(L)'
;MSRIIYISLLLAFLFSCKKDDDIISNNNAPYYSEVPTILLENYVNRIYIDLIGREPLDIEMEQDVQYLRDADVSQESRNDLLYKLQNDTNYVEGDSSYKFVYYHRIYGMLKARLLEGVSNSYIGQDLNNWYNAYQDALAAGDVLSANKKLLQYNILNDVLLSELQYYHGEIEINEMHRRM
;
A
#
# COMPACT_ATOMS: atom_id res chain seq x y z
N MET A 1 18.21 -23.01 -72.69
CA MET A 1 17.10 -22.94 -71.71
C MET A 1 17.53 -22.29 -70.40
N SER A 2 18.59 -22.77 -69.73
CA SER A 2 19.03 -22.24 -68.42
C SER A 2 19.36 -20.74 -68.39
N ARG A 3 20.07 -20.18 -69.41
CA ARG A 3 20.40 -18.74 -69.47
C ARG A 3 19.20 -17.79 -69.59
N ILE A 4 18.14 -18.22 -70.27
CA ILE A 4 16.92 -17.40 -70.46
C ILE A 4 16.14 -17.30 -69.14
N ILE A 5 16.15 -18.38 -68.33
CA ILE A 5 15.54 -18.40 -67.01
C ILE A 5 16.29 -17.47 -66.05
N TYR A 6 17.62 -17.44 -66.08
CA TYR A 6 18.39 -16.50 -65.25
C TYR A 6 18.15 -15.05 -65.64
N ILE A 7 18.01 -14.76 -66.93
CA ILE A 7 17.69 -13.41 -67.41
C ILE A 7 16.26 -13.02 -67.02
N SER A 8 15.28 -13.93 -67.13
CA SER A 8 13.91 -13.63 -66.71
C SER A 8 13.79 -13.45 -65.20
N LEU A 9 14.55 -14.21 -64.40
CA LEU A 9 14.62 -14.01 -62.94
C LEU A 9 15.24 -12.65 -62.59
N LEU A 10 16.31 -12.24 -63.29
CA LEU A 10 16.97 -10.97 -63.06
C LEU A 10 16.06 -9.78 -63.40
N LEU A 11 15.26 -9.88 -64.47
CA LEU A 11 14.28 -8.85 -64.82
C LEU A 11 13.13 -8.76 -63.82
N ALA A 12 12.73 -9.86 -63.18
CA ALA A 12 11.65 -9.85 -62.19
C ALA A 12 11.98 -9.02 -60.93
N PHE A 13 13.27 -8.91 -60.56
CA PHE A 13 13.70 -8.07 -59.44
C PHE A 13 13.67 -6.56 -59.76
N LEU A 14 13.68 -6.17 -61.04
CA LEU A 14 13.67 -4.76 -61.45
C LEU A 14 12.27 -4.13 -61.44
N PHE A 15 11.21 -4.94 -61.33
CA PHE A 15 9.80 -4.49 -61.29
C PHE A 15 9.15 -4.67 -59.91
N SER A 16 9.93 -4.62 -58.82
CA SER A 16 9.35 -4.55 -57.48
C SER A 16 8.61 -3.22 -57.33
N CYS A 17 7.28 -3.29 -57.35
CA CYS A 17 6.41 -2.17 -57.02
C CYS A 17 6.82 -1.60 -55.66
N LYS A 18 7.29 -0.36 -55.63
CA LYS A 18 7.46 0.37 -54.38
C LYS A 18 6.08 0.85 -53.98
N LYS A 19 5.66 0.54 -52.75
CA LYS A 19 4.46 1.14 -52.19
C LYS A 19 4.79 2.63 -52.05
N ASP A 20 4.05 3.48 -52.76
CA ASP A 20 4.16 4.92 -52.53
C ASP A 20 3.75 5.19 -51.08
N ASP A 21 4.62 5.85 -50.32
CA ASP A 21 4.28 6.29 -48.99
C ASP A 21 3.26 7.44 -49.13
N ASP A 22 1.99 7.14 -48.88
CA ASP A 22 0.93 8.14 -48.72
C ASP A 22 1.21 8.96 -47.44
N ILE A 23 2.16 9.88 -47.53
CA ILE A 23 2.46 10.84 -46.45
C ILE A 23 1.46 11.98 -46.57
N ILE A 24 0.49 12.01 -45.66
CA ILE A 24 -0.41 13.16 -45.51
C ILE A 24 0.41 14.33 -44.96
N SER A 25 0.79 15.27 -45.84
CA SER A 25 1.50 16.49 -45.45
C SER A 25 0.67 17.29 -44.42
N ASN A 26 1.33 17.85 -43.40
CA ASN A 26 0.71 18.57 -42.28
C ASN A 26 -0.11 17.73 -41.29
N ASN A 27 0.05 16.40 -41.26
CA ASN A 27 -0.50 15.56 -40.20
C ASN A 27 0.44 15.48 -38.98
N ASN A 28 0.61 16.60 -38.28
CA ASN A 28 1.30 16.56 -36.98
C ASN A 28 0.33 16.01 -35.93
N ALA A 29 0.77 15.01 -35.16
CA ALA A 29 0.01 14.55 -34.01
C ALA A 29 -0.26 15.74 -33.07
N PRO A 30 -1.48 15.89 -32.53
CA PRO A 30 -1.77 16.94 -31.58
C PRO A 30 -0.84 16.85 -30.38
N TYR A 31 -0.41 17.99 -29.87
CA TYR A 31 0.41 18.06 -28.66
C TYR A 31 -0.44 17.61 -27.46
N TYR A 32 0.00 16.53 -26.80
CA TYR A 32 -0.63 16.00 -25.59
C TYR A 32 0.26 16.35 -24.39
N SER A 33 -0.13 17.37 -23.63
CA SER A 33 0.57 17.81 -22.40
C SER A 33 0.02 17.20 -21.13
N GLU A 34 -1.06 16.44 -21.21
CA GLU A 34 -1.72 15.89 -20.03
C GLU A 34 -1.00 14.66 -19.49
N VAL A 35 -1.21 14.39 -18.21
CA VAL A 35 -0.76 13.16 -17.58
C VAL A 35 -1.62 11.98 -18.07
N PRO A 36 -1.02 10.90 -18.59
CA PRO A 36 -1.78 9.72 -19.02
C PRO A 36 -2.64 9.15 -17.89
N THR A 37 -3.89 8.77 -18.18
CA THR A 37 -4.82 8.21 -17.18
C THR A 37 -4.23 7.01 -16.45
N ILE A 38 -3.59 6.10 -17.20
CA ILE A 38 -2.94 4.91 -16.62
C ILE A 38 -1.84 5.27 -15.62
N LEU A 39 -1.16 6.42 -15.78
CA LEU A 39 -0.16 6.86 -14.83
C LEU A 39 -0.80 7.35 -13.52
N LEU A 40 -1.94 8.03 -13.61
CA LEU A 40 -2.73 8.45 -12.45
C LEU A 40 -3.35 7.26 -11.73
N GLU A 41 -3.94 6.31 -12.46
CA GLU A 41 -4.49 5.08 -11.87
C GLU A 41 -3.42 4.29 -11.11
N ASN A 42 -2.22 4.15 -11.69
CA ASN A 42 -1.10 3.51 -11.01
C ASN A 42 -0.64 4.28 -9.77
N TYR A 43 -0.66 5.62 -9.82
CA TYR A 43 -0.34 6.46 -8.67
C TYR A 43 -1.35 6.24 -7.54
N VAL A 44 -2.65 6.33 -7.84
CA VAL A 44 -3.75 6.12 -6.88
C VAL A 44 -3.68 4.70 -6.31
N ASN A 45 -3.51 3.68 -7.14
CA ASN A 45 -3.40 2.30 -6.66
C ASN A 45 -2.24 2.14 -5.68
N ARG A 46 -1.07 2.71 -6.02
CA ARG A 46 0.13 2.59 -5.19
C ARG A 46 -0.03 3.24 -3.82
N ILE A 47 -0.60 4.45 -3.75
CA ILE A 47 -0.79 5.11 -2.44
C ILE A 47 -1.81 4.39 -1.57
N TYR A 48 -2.87 3.81 -2.16
CA TYR A 48 -3.84 2.98 -1.44
C TYR A 48 -3.17 1.73 -0.84
N ILE A 49 -2.40 1.00 -1.65
CA ILE A 49 -1.69 -0.19 -1.17
C ILE A 49 -0.65 0.17 -0.11
N ASP A 50 0.14 1.22 -0.36
CA ASP A 50 1.24 1.61 0.54
C ASP A 50 0.71 2.12 1.88
N LEU A 51 -0.37 2.91 1.88
CA LEU A 51 -0.89 3.55 3.10
C LEU A 51 -1.91 2.69 3.85
N ILE A 52 -2.85 2.06 3.16
CA ILE A 52 -3.97 1.34 3.80
C ILE A 52 -3.96 -0.16 3.54
N GLY A 53 -3.07 -0.66 2.67
CA GLY A 53 -2.82 -2.10 2.50
C GLY A 53 -3.79 -2.83 1.57
N ARG A 54 -4.59 -2.10 0.78
CA ARG A 54 -5.49 -2.66 -0.23
C ARG A 54 -5.52 -1.79 -1.49
N GLU A 55 -6.01 -2.34 -2.58
CA GLU A 55 -6.34 -1.57 -3.79
C GLU A 55 -7.56 -0.66 -3.53
N PRO A 56 -7.70 0.47 -4.23
CA PRO A 56 -8.91 1.28 -4.18
C PRO A 56 -10.08 0.49 -4.78
N LEU A 57 -11.28 0.74 -4.27
CA LEU A 57 -12.53 0.33 -4.90
C LEU A 57 -12.69 1.07 -6.24
N ASP A 58 -13.47 0.52 -7.16
CA ASP A 58 -13.70 1.14 -8.49
C ASP A 58 -14.13 2.61 -8.36
N ILE A 59 -15.02 2.90 -7.41
CA ILE A 59 -15.51 4.27 -7.16
C ILE A 59 -14.44 5.18 -6.54
N GLU A 60 -13.58 4.64 -5.68
CA GLU A 60 -12.46 5.39 -5.09
C GLU A 60 -11.43 5.73 -6.18
N MET A 61 -11.12 4.77 -7.06
CA MET A 61 -10.22 4.96 -8.20
C MET A 61 -10.75 6.03 -9.15
N GLU A 62 -12.01 5.93 -9.57
CA GLU A 62 -12.64 6.91 -10.47
C GLU A 62 -12.61 8.32 -9.87
N GLN A 63 -13.04 8.45 -8.61
CA GLN A 63 -13.13 9.74 -7.92
C GLN A 63 -11.75 10.38 -7.71
N ASP A 64 -10.76 9.62 -7.25
CA ASP A 64 -9.45 10.17 -6.93
C ASP A 64 -8.62 10.49 -8.18
N VAL A 65 -8.74 9.69 -9.24
CA VAL A 65 -8.12 10.01 -10.54
C VAL A 65 -8.72 11.28 -11.12
N GLN A 66 -10.05 11.43 -11.05
CA GLN A 66 -10.71 12.64 -11.54
C GLN A 66 -10.34 13.86 -10.71
N TYR A 67 -10.33 13.75 -9.38
CA TYR A 67 -9.90 14.81 -8.47
C TYR A 67 -8.48 15.29 -8.76
N LEU A 68 -7.54 14.36 -8.95
CA LEU A 68 -6.16 14.72 -9.31
C LEU A 68 -6.10 15.42 -10.67
N ARG A 69 -6.88 14.97 -11.65
CA ARG A 69 -6.92 15.56 -12.99
C ARG A 69 -7.48 16.98 -12.98
N ASP A 70 -8.58 17.20 -12.27
CA ASP A 70 -9.23 18.51 -12.17
C ASP A 70 -8.35 19.54 -11.44
N ALA A 71 -7.41 19.06 -10.61
CA ALA A 71 -6.46 19.88 -9.86
C ALA A 71 -5.05 19.88 -10.49
N ASP A 72 -4.91 19.59 -11.79
CA ASP A 72 -3.66 19.58 -12.55
C ASP A 72 -2.53 18.74 -11.92
N VAL A 73 -2.90 17.71 -11.17
CA VAL A 73 -1.99 16.81 -10.44
C VAL A 73 -1.00 17.60 -9.56
N SER A 74 -1.49 18.73 -9.02
CA SER A 74 -0.68 19.63 -8.21
C SER A 74 -0.07 18.93 -6.98
N GLN A 75 0.95 19.55 -6.38
CA GLN A 75 1.48 19.04 -5.11
C GLN A 75 0.43 19.07 -4.01
N GLU A 76 -0.46 20.08 -4.02
CA GLU A 76 -1.52 20.25 -3.06
C GLU A 76 -2.55 19.11 -3.17
N SER A 77 -3.07 18.82 -4.36
CA SER A 77 -4.05 17.74 -4.53
C SER A 77 -3.50 16.36 -4.17
N ARG A 78 -2.22 16.13 -4.47
CA ARG A 78 -1.54 14.90 -4.02
C ARG A 78 -1.42 14.83 -2.50
N ASN A 79 -1.09 15.93 -1.84
CA ASN A 79 -1.02 15.99 -0.37
C ASN A 79 -2.40 15.79 0.28
N ASP A 80 -3.45 16.37 -0.30
CA ASP A 80 -4.82 16.23 0.18
C ASP A 80 -5.29 14.78 0.10
N LEU A 81 -4.97 14.08 -0.99
CA LEU A 81 -5.29 12.67 -1.13
C LEU A 81 -4.55 11.78 -0.10
N LEU A 82 -3.27 12.07 0.15
CA LEU A 82 -2.51 11.41 1.21
C LEU A 82 -3.13 11.69 2.59
N TYR A 83 -3.51 12.94 2.84
CA TYR A 83 -4.14 13.36 4.09
C TYR A 83 -5.48 12.67 4.31
N LYS A 84 -6.31 12.55 3.27
CA LYS A 84 -7.57 11.78 3.28
C LYS A 84 -7.34 10.36 3.78
N LEU A 85 -6.41 9.64 3.14
CA LEU A 85 -6.11 8.25 3.47
C LEU A 85 -5.56 8.06 4.90
N GLN A 86 -4.92 9.07 5.45
CA GLN A 86 -4.33 9.00 6.80
C GLN A 86 -5.27 9.47 7.92
N ASN A 87 -6.23 10.35 7.63
CA ASN A 87 -6.95 11.11 8.67
C ASN A 87 -8.48 11.08 8.53
N ASP A 88 -9.04 10.67 7.40
CA ASP A 88 -10.49 10.65 7.23
C ASP A 88 -11.13 9.58 8.12
N THR A 89 -12.07 10.01 8.97
CA THR A 89 -12.81 9.18 9.92
C THR A 89 -14.20 8.80 9.43
N ASN A 90 -14.59 9.23 8.22
CA ASN A 90 -15.87 8.87 7.62
C ASN A 90 -15.96 7.36 7.45
N TYR A 91 -17.20 6.85 7.55
CA TYR A 91 -17.44 5.42 7.41
C TYR A 91 -17.13 4.94 6.00
N VAL A 92 -16.28 3.92 5.90
CA VAL A 92 -15.99 3.18 4.67
C VAL A 92 -16.34 1.72 4.92
N GLU A 93 -17.19 1.15 4.07
CA GLU A 93 -17.59 -0.25 4.19
C GLU A 93 -16.38 -1.18 4.10
N GLY A 94 -16.26 -2.11 5.05
CA GLY A 94 -15.11 -3.03 5.16
C GLY A 94 -13.93 -2.47 5.95
N ASP A 95 -13.72 -1.15 5.97
CA ASP A 95 -12.55 -0.51 6.59
C ASP A 95 -12.86 0.20 7.91
N SER A 96 -14.13 0.43 8.22
CA SER A 96 -14.60 1.36 9.25
C SER A 96 -14.28 2.83 8.94
N SER A 97 -13.03 3.19 8.64
CA SER A 97 -12.62 4.49 8.10
C SER A 97 -11.20 4.40 7.54
N TYR A 98 -10.82 5.31 6.63
CA TYR A 98 -9.46 5.37 6.10
C TYR A 98 -8.40 5.54 7.20
N LYS A 99 -8.67 6.43 8.17
CA LYS A 99 -7.80 6.60 9.33
C LYS A 99 -7.60 5.27 10.05
N PHE A 100 -8.66 4.54 10.35
CA PHE A 100 -8.54 3.28 11.09
C PHE A 100 -7.64 2.27 10.35
N VAL A 101 -7.86 2.05 9.06
CA VAL A 101 -7.04 1.10 8.28
C VAL A 101 -5.61 1.57 8.07
N TYR A 102 -5.34 2.88 7.96
CA TYR A 102 -3.98 3.41 7.92
C TYR A 102 -3.20 3.04 9.20
N TYR A 103 -3.76 3.30 10.37
CA TYR A 103 -3.10 2.98 11.63
C TYR A 103 -2.95 1.47 11.85
N HIS A 104 -3.97 0.68 11.47
CA HIS A 104 -3.91 -0.78 11.45
C HIS A 104 -2.76 -1.29 10.56
N ARG A 105 -2.60 -0.69 9.37
CA ARG A 105 -1.55 -1.02 8.42
C ARG A 105 -0.16 -0.73 9.00
N ILE A 106 0.05 0.43 9.63
CA ILE A 106 1.34 0.74 10.28
C ILE A 106 1.63 -0.28 11.40
N TYR A 107 0.67 -0.56 12.28
CA TYR A 107 0.81 -1.56 13.34
C TYR A 107 1.19 -2.94 12.78
N GLY A 108 0.47 -3.41 11.77
CA GLY A 108 0.76 -4.68 11.09
C GLY A 108 2.14 -4.72 10.44
N MET A 109 2.56 -3.62 9.79
CA MET A 109 3.91 -3.53 9.18
C MET A 109 5.02 -3.56 10.22
N LEU A 110 4.87 -2.87 11.35
CA LEU A 110 5.88 -2.90 12.41
C LEU A 110 5.99 -4.30 13.02
N LYS A 111 4.86 -4.94 13.31
CA LYS A 111 4.86 -6.32 13.78
C LYS A 111 5.47 -7.30 12.78
N ALA A 112 5.20 -7.13 11.49
CA ALA A 112 5.83 -7.96 10.46
C ALA A 112 7.36 -7.82 10.45
N ARG A 113 7.87 -6.61 10.68
CA ARG A 113 9.31 -6.32 10.66
C ARG A 113 10.05 -6.70 11.94
N LEU A 114 9.40 -6.55 13.10
CA LEU A 114 10.04 -6.64 14.41
C LEU A 114 9.66 -7.91 15.19
N LEU A 115 8.46 -8.45 14.90
CA LEU A 115 7.85 -9.57 15.63
C LEU A 115 7.43 -10.72 14.70
N GLU A 116 8.07 -10.82 13.52
CA GLU A 116 7.81 -11.88 12.53
C GLU A 116 6.34 -12.03 12.13
N GLY A 117 5.54 -10.96 12.26
CA GLY A 117 4.13 -10.96 11.88
C GLY A 117 3.22 -11.79 12.80
N VAL A 118 3.64 -12.04 14.05
CA VAL A 118 2.84 -12.78 15.04
C VAL A 118 1.42 -12.22 15.18
N SER A 119 0.40 -13.08 15.34
CA SER A 119 -0.99 -12.63 15.43
C SER A 119 -1.32 -12.04 16.81
N ASN A 120 -2.28 -11.11 16.88
CA ASN A 120 -2.77 -10.59 18.17
C ASN A 120 -3.36 -11.69 19.04
N SER A 121 -3.96 -12.73 18.43
CA SER A 121 -4.49 -13.88 19.16
C SER A 121 -3.39 -14.68 19.84
N TYR A 122 -2.25 -14.88 19.19
CA TYR A 122 -1.12 -15.58 19.78
C TYR A 122 -0.50 -14.77 20.93
N ILE A 123 -0.26 -13.47 20.72
CA ILE A 123 0.23 -12.58 21.78
C ILE A 123 -0.73 -12.59 22.97
N GLY A 124 -2.04 -12.48 22.72
CA GLY A 124 -3.08 -12.50 23.75
C GLY A 124 -3.14 -13.82 24.52
N GLN A 125 -2.89 -14.96 23.86
CA GLN A 125 -2.80 -16.24 24.54
C GLN A 125 -1.60 -16.27 25.50
N ASP A 126 -0.41 -15.86 25.05
CA ASP A 126 0.78 -15.87 25.89
C ASP A 126 0.68 -14.87 27.04
N LEU A 127 0.11 -13.68 26.78
CA LEU A 127 -0.22 -12.68 27.79
C LEU A 127 -1.07 -13.27 28.93
N ASN A 128 -2.12 -14.02 28.59
CA ASN A 128 -2.98 -14.67 29.59
C ASN A 128 -2.21 -15.74 30.39
N ASN A 129 -1.32 -16.50 29.76
CA ASN A 129 -0.48 -17.47 30.45
C ASN A 129 0.44 -16.79 31.48
N TRP A 130 1.08 -15.67 31.10
CA TRP A 130 1.91 -14.89 32.02
C TRP A 130 1.12 -14.32 33.18
N TYR A 131 -0.10 -13.83 32.94
CA TYR A 131 -0.97 -13.32 33.99
C TYR A 131 -1.37 -14.41 34.98
N ASN A 132 -1.78 -15.59 34.50
CA ASN A 132 -2.13 -16.72 35.36
C ASN A 132 -0.93 -17.15 36.22
N ALA A 133 0.24 -17.29 35.61
CA ALA A 133 1.47 -17.66 36.32
C ALA A 133 1.88 -16.59 37.36
N TYR A 134 1.59 -15.31 37.12
CA TYR A 134 1.76 -14.23 38.09
C TYR A 134 0.86 -14.44 39.32
N GLN A 135 -0.42 -14.75 39.12
CA GLN A 135 -1.36 -15.04 40.21
C GLN A 135 -0.93 -16.26 41.02
N ASP A 136 -0.46 -17.33 40.37
CA ASP A 136 0.04 -18.52 41.05
C ASP A 136 1.26 -18.21 41.93
N ALA A 137 2.18 -17.39 41.44
CA ALA A 137 3.36 -16.97 42.20
C ALA A 137 2.99 -16.10 43.43
N LEU A 138 2.00 -15.22 43.29
CA LEU A 138 1.46 -14.46 44.42
C LEU A 138 0.81 -15.38 45.46
N ALA A 139 -0.01 -16.34 45.02
CA ALA A 139 -0.65 -17.30 45.91
C ALA A 139 0.37 -18.17 46.67
N ALA A 140 1.51 -18.47 46.05
CA ALA A 140 2.64 -19.17 46.67
C ALA A 140 3.51 -18.27 47.57
N GLY A 141 3.27 -16.96 47.63
CA GLY A 141 4.07 -16.00 48.39
C GLY A 141 5.43 -15.64 47.75
N ASP A 142 5.69 -16.07 46.52
CA ASP A 142 6.92 -15.74 45.79
C ASP A 142 6.77 -14.43 45.01
N VAL A 143 6.94 -13.33 45.73
CA VAL A 143 6.79 -11.96 45.20
C VAL A 143 7.83 -11.63 44.13
N LEU A 144 9.05 -12.18 44.22
CA LEU A 144 10.09 -11.92 43.22
C LEU A 144 9.70 -12.55 41.88
N SER A 145 9.27 -13.81 41.89
CA SER A 145 8.80 -14.49 40.68
C SER A 145 7.52 -13.87 40.14
N ALA A 146 6.62 -13.40 41.01
CA ALA A 146 5.41 -12.69 40.59
C ALA A 146 5.77 -11.44 39.77
N ASN A 147 6.63 -10.56 40.30
CA ASN A 147 7.02 -9.33 39.60
C ASN A 147 7.68 -9.59 38.23
N LYS A 148 8.50 -10.64 38.10
CA LYS A 148 9.10 -11.03 36.81
C LYS A 148 8.04 -11.44 35.77
N LYS A 149 7.02 -12.18 36.19
CA LYS A 149 5.92 -12.61 35.31
C LYS A 149 5.01 -11.45 34.92
N LEU A 150 4.73 -10.56 35.86
CA LEU A 150 3.98 -9.33 35.60
C LEU A 150 4.70 -8.44 34.57
N LEU A 151 6.04 -8.37 34.61
CA LEU A 151 6.81 -7.67 33.59
C LEU A 151 6.60 -8.27 32.19
N GLN A 152 6.61 -9.60 32.05
CA GLN A 152 6.35 -10.26 30.76
C GLN A 152 4.93 -9.98 30.25
N TYR A 153 3.94 -10.05 31.16
CA TYR A 153 2.57 -9.64 30.86
C TYR A 153 2.50 -8.21 30.31
N ASN A 154 3.15 -7.25 30.99
CA ASN A 154 3.12 -5.84 30.59
C ASN A 154 3.76 -5.62 29.21
N ILE A 155 4.88 -6.29 28.90
CA ILE A 155 5.53 -6.20 27.59
C ILE A 155 4.57 -6.61 26.47
N LEU A 156 3.89 -7.74 26.62
CA LEU A 156 2.93 -8.21 25.61
C LEU A 156 1.68 -7.33 25.54
N ASN A 157 1.23 -6.82 26.68
CA ASN A 157 0.09 -5.93 26.75
C ASN A 157 0.38 -4.59 26.07
N ASP A 158 1.60 -4.07 26.21
CA ASP A 158 2.06 -2.85 25.57
C ASP A 158 2.05 -2.96 24.04
N VAL A 159 2.43 -4.13 23.49
CA VAL A 159 2.29 -4.43 22.05
C VAL A 159 0.84 -4.31 21.62
N LEU A 160 -0.08 -5.03 22.30
CA LEU A 160 -1.50 -5.07 21.91
C LEU A 160 -2.20 -3.70 22.03
N LEU A 161 -1.85 -2.91 23.04
CA LEU A 161 -2.46 -1.59 23.23
C LEU A 161 -1.90 -0.54 22.27
N SER A 162 -0.66 -0.72 21.80
CA SER A 162 0.04 0.30 21.01
C SER A 162 -0.70 0.74 19.74
N GLU A 163 -1.46 -0.15 19.11
CA GLU A 163 -2.24 0.15 17.91
C GLU A 163 -3.26 1.27 18.15
N LEU A 164 -4.15 1.07 19.13
CA LEU A 164 -5.21 2.02 19.44
C LEU A 164 -4.65 3.29 20.09
N GLN A 165 -3.61 3.16 20.91
CA GLN A 165 -2.95 4.31 21.50
C GLN A 165 -2.29 5.20 20.43
N TYR A 166 -1.69 4.59 19.41
CA TYR A 166 -1.14 5.35 18.28
C TYR A 166 -2.26 5.99 17.46
N TYR A 167 -3.34 5.25 17.17
CA TYR A 167 -4.53 5.77 16.47
C TYR A 167 -5.18 6.98 17.15
N HIS A 168 -5.25 6.98 18.49
CA HIS A 168 -5.77 8.09 19.27
C HIS A 168 -4.77 9.23 19.51
N GLY A 169 -3.51 9.07 19.09
CA GLY A 169 -2.45 10.07 19.33
C GLY A 169 -1.97 10.11 20.78
N GLU A 170 -2.20 9.04 21.56
CA GLU A 170 -1.72 8.89 22.93
C GLU A 170 -0.22 8.58 22.98
N ILE A 171 0.31 7.96 21.92
CA ILE A 171 1.72 7.67 21.73
C ILE A 171 2.17 8.09 20.33
N GLU A 172 3.46 8.38 20.18
CA GLU A 172 4.07 8.59 18.86
C GLU A 172 4.56 7.28 18.25
N ILE A 173 4.90 7.32 16.94
CA ILE A 173 5.42 6.16 16.22
C ILE A 173 6.69 5.58 16.86
N ASN A 174 7.55 6.42 17.45
CA ASN A 174 8.77 5.98 18.14
C ASN A 174 8.44 5.08 19.33
N GLU A 175 7.37 5.42 20.06
CA GLU A 175 6.93 4.66 21.22
C GLU A 175 6.24 3.36 20.80
N MET A 176 5.43 3.38 19.74
CA MET A 176 4.90 2.15 19.16
C MET A 176 6.04 1.22 18.71
N HIS A 177 7.08 1.76 18.05
CA HIS A 177 8.24 1.01 17.62
C HIS A 177 9.05 0.41 18.77
N ARG A 178 9.16 1.12 19.91
CA ARG A 178 9.85 0.64 21.12
C ARG A 178 9.16 -0.56 21.77
N ARG A 179 7.83 -0.66 21.62
CA ARG A 179 7.02 -1.69 22.26
C ARG A 179 6.98 -3.00 21.47
N MET A 180 7.25 -2.94 20.17
CA MET A 180 7.43 -4.11 19.32
C MET A 180 8.77 -4.77 19.61
#